data_AF-A0A9J6DXG7-F1
#
_entry.id   AF-A0A9J6DXG7-F1
#
_cell.length_a   1.000
_cell.length_b   1.000
_cell.length_c   1.000
_cell.angle_alpha   90.00
_cell.angle_beta   90.00
_cell.angle_gamma   90.00
#
_symmetry.space_group_name_H-M   'P 1'
#
loop_
_entity.id
_entity.type
_entity.pdbx_description
1 polymer ?
#
loop_
_entity_poly.entity_id
_entity_poly.type
_entity_poly.pdbx_seq_one_letter_code
_entity_poly.pdbx_strand_id
1 'polypeptide(L)'
;MALLKFISSTSGSFLCSSYNPCSVAPLLIHANCQARSLSFFIRCKHLPDEVVRLFGGLAPSAGHGIRVLKILRSEWHRQARMLKDLLKTSLEDPGRTRHATREWKNLLAIVSSGTEFMWKQTLPGLRASIPKKTVPTTCSVRTTGQVSLPDYVENALKLGPKFAVEPRLSAPELLSLVRRISKCAPEGEANRCISEGVDVISRKNIGASRVPVSRVVSFLKQKRLCVLPADKEGGFVVLGEETGQVLLRRLGINLPGHTMATLAVPITVSSNLLIPPLPENTHPEHNRTRRVIELANRVGMLVLWQSVLDIMFFSAFVDWWVTQTKYTRAHDRRWRGRGFWEIDALSHRGIGW
;
A
#
# COMPACT_ATOMS: atom_id res chain seq x y z
N MET A 1 18.59 -0.75 -15.91
CA MET A 1 19.64 -0.18 -15.03
C MET A 1 19.35 -0.33 -13.52
N ALA A 2 18.16 -0.01 -13.00
CA ALA A 2 17.89 -0.06 -11.55
C ALA A 2 17.91 -1.46 -10.91
N LEU A 3 17.32 -2.49 -11.54
CA LEU A 3 17.32 -3.88 -11.05
C LEU A 3 18.73 -4.49 -11.02
N LEU A 4 19.54 -4.19 -12.04
CA LEU A 4 20.93 -4.64 -12.13
C LEU A 4 21.82 -3.92 -11.10
N LYS A 5 21.65 -2.60 -10.90
CA LYS A 5 22.28 -1.87 -9.78
C LYS A 5 21.90 -2.46 -8.42
N PHE A 6 20.65 -2.88 -8.27
CA PHE A 6 20.09 -3.41 -7.03
C PHE A 6 20.57 -4.84 -6.70
N ILE A 7 20.64 -5.72 -7.69
CA ILE A 7 21.21 -7.08 -7.54
C ILE A 7 22.75 -7.01 -7.38
N SER A 8 23.40 -6.06 -8.04
CA SER A 8 24.85 -5.86 -7.91
C SER A 8 25.24 -5.28 -6.54
N SER A 9 24.41 -4.43 -5.93
CA SER A 9 24.71 -3.83 -4.61
C SER A 9 24.66 -4.82 -3.45
N THR A 10 24.01 -5.96 -3.62
CA THR A 10 23.95 -7.02 -2.58
C THR A 10 25.07 -8.04 -2.71
N SER A 11 25.83 -7.99 -3.79
CA SER A 11 26.92 -8.94 -4.10
C SER A 11 28.32 -8.34 -3.93
N GLY A 12 28.43 -7.05 -3.58
CA GLY A 12 29.71 -6.42 -3.29
C GLY A 12 30.36 -7.02 -2.04
N SER A 13 31.68 -7.18 -2.07
CA SER A 13 32.46 -7.58 -0.90
C SER A 13 32.25 -6.55 0.21
N PHE A 14 31.43 -6.89 1.21
CA PHE A 14 31.30 -6.12 2.43
C PHE A 14 32.65 -6.20 3.15
N LEU A 15 33.51 -5.20 2.96
CA LEU A 15 34.71 -5.04 3.76
C LEU A 15 34.25 -4.82 5.20
N CYS A 16 34.41 -5.82 6.07
CA CYS A 16 34.03 -5.78 7.48
C CYS A 16 34.93 -4.86 8.33
N SER A 17 35.37 -3.72 7.78
CA SER A 17 36.04 -2.67 8.55
C SER A 17 34.99 -1.78 9.24
N SER A 18 35.30 -1.32 10.46
CA SER A 18 34.44 -0.53 11.35
C SER A 18 33.53 0.47 10.61
N TYR A 19 32.23 0.16 10.52
CA TYR A 19 31.27 1.06 9.90
C TYR A 19 30.93 2.21 10.84
N ASN A 20 30.98 3.44 10.32
CA ASN A 20 30.50 4.60 11.07
C ASN A 20 28.95 4.56 11.12
N PRO A 21 28.32 4.51 12.31
CA PRO A 21 26.86 4.51 12.44
C PRO A 21 26.14 5.63 11.69
N CYS A 22 26.77 6.81 11.60
CA CYS A 22 26.25 7.97 10.90
C CYS A 22 26.15 7.76 9.38
N SER A 23 26.94 6.85 8.81
CA SER A 23 26.91 6.50 7.39
C SER A 23 25.86 5.43 7.07
N VAL A 24 25.58 4.54 8.01
CA VAL A 24 24.63 3.42 7.84
C VAL A 24 23.18 3.85 8.06
N ALA A 25 22.93 4.76 9.02
CA ALA A 25 21.56 5.20 9.33
C ALA A 25 20.81 5.81 8.12
N PRO A 26 21.40 6.69 7.28
CA PRO A 26 20.75 7.22 6.08
C PRO A 26 20.41 6.15 5.04
N LEU A 27 21.29 5.16 4.86
CA LEU A 27 21.04 4.03 3.96
C LEU A 27 19.86 3.20 4.45
N LEU A 28 19.77 2.96 5.77
CA LEU A 28 18.64 2.24 6.37
C LEU A 28 17.32 3.01 6.22
N ILE A 29 17.35 4.33 6.44
CA ILE A 29 16.19 5.21 6.20
C ILE A 29 15.73 5.11 4.74
N HIS A 30 16.67 5.24 3.79
CA HIS A 30 16.38 5.15 2.37
C HIS A 30 15.78 3.77 2.00
N ALA A 31 16.39 2.67 2.45
CA ALA A 31 15.89 1.33 2.20
C ALA A 31 14.46 1.11 2.70
N ASN A 32 14.14 1.59 3.91
CA ASN A 32 12.79 1.53 4.44
C ASN A 32 11.80 2.37 3.61
N CYS A 33 12.20 3.57 3.17
CA CYS A 33 11.35 4.44 2.34
C CYS A 33 11.08 3.82 0.96
N GLN A 34 12.08 3.18 0.34
CA GLN A 34 11.90 2.46 -0.93
C GLN A 34 10.94 1.28 -0.79
N ALA A 35 11.08 0.47 0.27
CA ALA A 35 10.15 -0.63 0.54
C ALA A 35 8.68 -0.15 0.72
N ARG A 36 8.47 1.00 1.39
CA ARG A 36 7.15 1.63 1.52
C ARG A 36 6.61 2.14 0.19
N SER A 37 7.45 2.75 -0.64
CA SER A 37 7.09 3.24 -1.98
C SER A 37 6.62 2.11 -2.88
N LEU A 38 7.33 0.97 -2.89
CA LEU A 38 6.90 -0.21 -3.63
C LEU A 38 5.62 -0.82 -3.07
N SER A 39 5.45 -0.83 -1.75
CA SER A 39 4.20 -1.26 -1.11
C SER A 39 3.00 -0.39 -1.53
N PHE A 40 3.22 0.91 -1.70
CA PHE A 40 2.22 1.83 -2.20
C PHE A 40 1.81 1.48 -3.64
N PHE A 41 2.76 1.30 -4.56
CA PHE A 41 2.48 0.90 -5.94
C PHE A 41 1.75 -0.45 -6.04
N ILE A 42 2.13 -1.44 -5.23
CA ILE A 42 1.45 -2.74 -5.16
C ILE A 42 -0.03 -2.57 -4.78
N ARG A 43 -0.33 -1.76 -3.76
CA ARG A 43 -1.71 -1.52 -3.31
C ARG A 43 -2.54 -0.80 -4.38
N CYS A 44 -1.93 0.14 -5.08
CA CYS A 44 -2.57 0.88 -6.16
C CYS A 44 -2.65 0.09 -7.48
N LYS A 45 -2.09 -1.12 -7.52
CA LYS A 45 -1.96 -1.96 -8.73
C LYS A 45 -1.35 -1.20 -9.91
N HIS A 46 -0.40 -0.31 -9.63
CA HIS A 46 0.26 0.53 -10.61
C HIS A 46 1.74 0.16 -10.73
N LEU A 47 2.28 0.20 -11.94
CA LEU A 47 3.69 -0.07 -12.20
C LEU A 47 4.43 1.25 -12.42
N PRO A 48 5.48 1.55 -11.63
CA PRO A 48 6.30 2.71 -11.88
C PRO A 48 7.15 2.54 -13.15
N ASP A 49 7.44 3.64 -13.84
CA ASP A 49 8.17 3.64 -15.11
C ASP A 49 9.55 3.01 -15.01
N GLU A 50 10.22 3.12 -13.85
CA GLU A 50 11.50 2.45 -13.60
C GLU A 50 11.39 0.94 -13.74
N VAL A 51 10.25 0.36 -13.33
CA VAL A 51 10.01 -1.08 -13.39
C VAL A 51 9.59 -1.49 -14.80
N VAL A 52 8.81 -0.68 -15.51
CA VAL A 52 8.50 -0.93 -16.93
C VAL A 52 9.78 -0.93 -17.78
N ARG A 53 10.69 0.01 -17.50
CA ARG A 53 12.02 0.07 -18.15
C ARG A 53 12.90 -1.16 -17.90
N LEU A 54 12.62 -1.98 -16.88
CA LEU A 54 13.32 -3.25 -16.67
C LEU A 54 12.98 -4.30 -17.72
N PHE A 55 11.81 -4.18 -18.36
CA PHE A 55 11.33 -5.10 -19.40
C PHE A 55 11.68 -4.63 -20.81
N GLY A 56 12.72 -3.78 -20.95
CA GLY A 56 13.17 -3.31 -22.27
C GLY A 56 12.13 -2.44 -22.99
N GLY A 57 11.24 -1.78 -22.24
CA GLY A 57 10.17 -0.96 -22.82
C GLY A 57 8.90 -1.74 -23.20
N LEU A 58 8.90 -3.07 -23.12
CA LEU A 58 7.68 -3.87 -23.26
C LEU A 58 6.88 -3.85 -21.95
N ALA A 59 5.62 -3.43 -22.00
CA ALA A 59 4.77 -3.41 -20.82
C ALA A 59 4.48 -4.85 -20.36
N PRO A 60 4.92 -5.25 -19.14
CA PRO A 60 4.59 -6.58 -18.64
C PRO A 60 3.09 -6.69 -18.38
N SER A 61 2.56 -7.92 -18.36
CA SER A 61 1.19 -8.13 -17.87
C SER A 61 1.06 -7.61 -16.43
N ALA A 62 -0.11 -7.05 -16.07
CA ALA A 62 -0.32 -6.45 -14.76
C ALA A 62 0.05 -7.42 -13.61
N GLY A 63 -0.37 -8.69 -13.71
CA GLY A 63 -0.01 -9.71 -12.72
C GLY A 63 1.49 -9.99 -12.64
N HIS A 64 2.21 -10.00 -13.77
CA HIS A 64 3.66 -10.16 -13.78
C HIS A 64 4.37 -8.95 -13.16
N GLY A 65 3.98 -7.75 -13.53
CA GLY A 65 4.51 -6.51 -12.98
C GLY A 65 4.37 -6.40 -11.46
N ILE A 66 3.20 -6.73 -10.92
CA ILE A 66 2.96 -6.74 -9.47
C ILE A 66 3.83 -7.78 -8.74
N ARG A 67 4.08 -8.95 -9.36
CA ARG A 67 5.02 -9.94 -8.79
C ARG A 67 6.44 -9.39 -8.70
N VAL A 68 6.91 -8.70 -9.74
CA VAL A 68 8.24 -8.07 -9.72
C VAL A 68 8.33 -6.99 -8.65
N LEU A 69 7.30 -6.15 -8.49
CA LEU A 69 7.26 -5.17 -7.39
C LEU A 69 7.33 -5.83 -6.00
N LYS A 70 6.65 -6.97 -5.79
CA LYS A 70 6.73 -7.72 -4.54
C LYS A 70 8.14 -8.24 -4.27
N ILE A 71 8.83 -8.75 -5.29
CA ILE A 71 10.22 -9.21 -5.18
C ILE A 71 11.13 -8.04 -4.79
N LEU A 72 11.06 -6.93 -5.53
CA LEU A 72 11.83 -5.71 -5.24
C LEU A 72 11.59 -5.24 -3.80
N ARG A 73 10.34 -5.20 -3.36
CA ARG A 73 9.99 -4.80 -1.99
C ARG A 73 10.62 -5.72 -0.95
N SER A 74 10.51 -7.03 -1.14
CA SER A 74 11.10 -8.02 -0.22
C SER A 74 12.62 -7.85 -0.11
N GLU A 75 13.27 -7.52 -1.22
CA GLU A 75 14.71 -7.30 -1.24
C GLU A 75 15.11 -5.97 -0.56
N TRP A 76 14.34 -4.89 -0.71
CA TRP A 76 14.56 -3.67 0.08
C TRP A 76 14.41 -3.91 1.59
N HIS A 77 13.45 -4.75 2.01
CA HIS A 77 13.36 -5.19 3.40
C HIS A 77 14.54 -6.05 3.84
N ARG A 78 15.11 -6.85 2.95
CA ARG A 78 16.34 -7.61 3.21
C ARG A 78 17.53 -6.68 3.45
N GLN A 79 17.72 -5.68 2.58
CA GLN A 79 18.75 -4.67 2.75
C GLN A 79 18.57 -3.88 4.05
N ALA A 80 17.34 -3.48 4.39
CA ALA A 80 17.06 -2.80 5.65
C ALA A 80 17.42 -3.66 6.88
N ARG A 81 17.13 -4.97 6.86
CA ARG A 81 17.54 -5.89 7.94
C ARG A 81 19.06 -5.99 8.05
N MET A 82 19.74 -6.22 6.92
CA MET A 82 21.21 -6.30 6.88
C MET A 82 21.86 -5.01 7.41
N LEU A 83 21.42 -3.83 6.96
CA LEU A 83 21.93 -2.54 7.45
C LEU A 83 21.65 -2.33 8.93
N LYS A 84 20.50 -2.80 9.41
CA LYS A 84 20.14 -2.78 10.84
C LYS A 84 21.07 -3.69 11.65
N ASP A 85 21.40 -4.88 11.15
CA ASP A 85 22.31 -5.81 11.80
C ASP A 85 23.76 -5.28 11.81
N LEU A 86 24.21 -4.66 10.71
CA LEU A 86 25.49 -3.95 10.64
C LEU A 86 25.57 -2.80 11.66
N LEU A 87 24.50 -2.01 11.76
CA LEU A 87 24.43 -0.93 12.74
C LEU A 87 24.47 -1.48 14.18
N LYS A 88 23.78 -2.61 14.43
CA LYS A 88 23.77 -3.26 15.75
C LYS A 88 25.16 -3.76 16.13
N THR A 89 25.80 -4.53 15.25
CA THR A 89 27.16 -5.07 15.46
C THR A 89 28.21 -3.98 15.63
N SER A 90 28.07 -2.83 14.94
CA SER A 90 28.98 -1.69 15.11
C SER A 90 28.93 -1.03 16.50
N LEU A 91 27.86 -1.27 17.26
CA LEU A 91 27.66 -0.73 18.62
C LEU A 91 27.98 -1.75 19.70
N GLU A 92 28.09 -3.04 19.35
CA GLU A 92 28.43 -4.13 20.27
C GLU A 92 29.94 -4.13 20.53
N ASP A 93 30.43 -3.15 21.28
CA ASP A 93 31.76 -3.18 21.88
C ASP A 93 31.70 -4.03 23.18
N PRO A 94 32.49 -5.11 23.31
CA PRO A 94 32.46 -6.01 24.46
C PRO A 94 32.65 -5.30 25.82
N GLY A 95 33.20 -4.07 25.85
CA GLY A 95 33.38 -3.30 27.07
C GLY A 95 32.22 -2.36 27.49
N ARG A 96 31.17 -2.14 26.67
CA ARG A 96 30.21 -1.01 26.86
C ARG A 96 28.72 -1.36 26.72
N THR A 97 28.30 -2.52 27.22
CA THR A 97 26.93 -3.07 27.03
C THR A 97 25.76 -2.13 27.39
N ARG A 98 25.84 -1.40 28.51
CA ARG A 98 24.75 -0.48 28.94
C ARG A 98 24.63 0.75 28.04
N HIS A 99 25.75 1.36 27.66
CA HIS A 99 25.76 2.54 26.78
C HIS A 99 25.30 2.16 25.36
N ALA A 100 25.75 1.02 24.84
CA ALA A 100 25.35 0.49 23.55
C ALA A 100 23.83 0.33 23.41
N THR A 101 23.14 -0.16 24.46
CA THR A 101 21.68 -0.33 24.43
C THR A 101 20.93 1.01 24.30
N ARG A 102 21.38 2.05 25.00
CA ARG A 102 20.77 3.39 24.93
C ARG A 102 21.04 4.04 23.59
N GLU A 103 22.27 3.96 23.10
CA GLU A 103 22.68 4.49 21.80
C GLU A 103 21.92 3.81 20.67
N TRP A 104 21.76 2.49 20.73
CA TRP A 104 20.95 1.72 19.78
C TRP A 104 19.49 2.21 19.72
N LYS A 105 18.85 2.40 20.89
CA LYS A 105 17.48 2.94 20.96
C LYS A 105 17.40 4.34 20.34
N ASN A 106 18.36 5.20 20.64
CA ASN A 106 18.42 6.56 20.07
C ASN A 106 18.58 6.52 18.54
N LEU A 107 19.47 5.66 18.03
CA LEU A 107 19.68 5.49 16.59
C LEU A 107 18.43 4.95 15.88
N LEU A 108 17.74 3.96 16.47
CA LEU A 108 16.48 3.47 15.93
C LEU A 108 15.38 4.56 15.92
N ALA A 109 15.32 5.41 16.95
CA ALA A 109 14.39 6.54 16.98
C ALA A 109 14.70 7.56 15.88
N ILE A 110 15.99 7.83 15.62
CA ILE A 110 16.44 8.69 14.51
C ILE A 110 16.06 8.07 13.17
N VAL A 111 16.35 6.78 12.96
CA VAL A 111 16.01 6.06 11.73
C VAL A 111 14.50 6.04 11.48
N SER A 112 13.70 5.78 12.52
CA SER A 112 12.24 5.80 12.42
C SER A 112 11.73 7.19 12.02
N SER A 113 12.17 8.24 12.74
CA SER A 113 11.78 9.62 12.47
C SER A 113 12.21 10.08 11.07
N GLY A 114 13.44 9.75 10.68
CA GLY A 114 13.97 10.04 9.34
C GLY A 114 13.21 9.30 8.24
N THR A 115 12.79 8.06 8.49
CA THR A 115 11.95 7.28 7.55
C THR A 115 10.58 7.94 7.38
N GLU A 116 9.93 8.37 8.47
CA GLU A 116 8.66 9.09 8.38
C GLU A 116 8.79 10.43 7.67
N PHE A 117 9.87 11.18 7.95
CA PHE A 117 10.15 12.44 7.27
C PHE A 117 10.33 12.23 5.75
N MET A 118 11.20 11.30 5.36
CA MET A 118 11.46 11.00 3.95
C MET A 118 10.22 10.47 3.24
N TRP A 119 9.42 9.65 3.93
CA TRP A 119 8.16 9.14 3.41
C TRP A 119 7.16 10.28 3.14
N LYS A 120 7.02 11.23 4.07
CA LYS A 120 6.16 12.42 3.88
C LYS A 120 6.58 13.27 2.67
N GLN A 121 7.89 13.38 2.41
CA GLN A 121 8.40 14.10 1.24
C GLN A 121 8.15 13.33 -0.07
N THR A 122 8.26 12.00 -0.04
CA THR A 122 8.14 11.15 -1.24
C THR A 122 6.67 10.93 -1.65
N LEU A 123 5.77 10.82 -0.67
CA LEU A 123 4.37 10.44 -0.88
C LEU A 123 3.58 11.35 -1.86
N PRO A 124 3.71 12.69 -1.85
CA PRO A 124 3.05 13.54 -2.85
C PRO A 124 3.45 13.19 -4.29
N GLY A 125 4.74 12.97 -4.54
CA GLY A 125 5.24 12.56 -5.86
C GLY A 125 4.69 11.21 -6.30
N LEU A 126 4.63 10.22 -5.38
CA LEU A 126 4.03 8.92 -5.64
C LEU A 126 2.52 9.02 -5.93
N ARG A 127 1.80 9.91 -5.25
CA ARG A 127 0.37 10.14 -5.52
C ARG A 127 0.14 10.81 -6.87
N ALA A 128 1.03 11.73 -7.25
CA ALA A 128 0.97 12.40 -8.54
C ALA A 128 1.30 11.46 -9.71
N SER A 129 2.15 10.46 -9.50
CA SER A 129 2.50 9.48 -10.54
C SER A 129 1.41 8.44 -10.80
N ILE A 130 0.49 8.23 -9.85
CA ILE A 130 -0.66 7.38 -10.12
C ILE A 130 -1.59 8.12 -11.08
N PRO A 131 -1.88 7.55 -12.27
CA PRO A 131 -2.86 8.13 -13.16
C PRO A 131 -4.18 8.24 -12.40
N LYS A 132 -4.71 9.47 -12.30
CA LYS A 132 -6.04 9.71 -11.73
C LYS A 132 -6.96 8.77 -12.48
N LYS A 133 -7.59 7.84 -11.75
CA LYS A 133 -8.56 6.92 -12.33
C LYS A 133 -9.58 7.81 -13.03
N THR A 134 -9.50 7.89 -14.36
CA THR A 134 -10.51 8.56 -15.15
C THR A 134 -11.80 7.93 -14.68
N VAL A 135 -12.70 8.76 -14.12
CA VAL A 135 -14.01 8.28 -13.67
C VAL A 135 -14.52 7.47 -14.86
N PRO A 136 -14.68 6.14 -14.72
CA PRO A 136 -15.03 5.30 -15.85
C PRO A 136 -16.24 5.97 -16.49
N THR A 137 -16.10 6.30 -17.78
CA THR A 137 -17.14 6.95 -18.58
C THR A 137 -18.44 6.27 -18.21
N THR A 138 -19.34 7.03 -17.57
CA THR A 138 -20.52 6.58 -16.82
C THR A 138 -20.96 5.17 -17.19
N CYS A 139 -20.99 4.24 -16.22
CA CYS A 139 -21.42 2.86 -16.47
C CYS A 139 -22.72 2.87 -17.26
N SER A 140 -22.71 2.33 -18.48
CA SER A 140 -23.87 2.41 -19.37
C SER A 140 -25.02 1.61 -18.75
N VAL A 141 -26.09 2.30 -18.37
CA VAL A 141 -27.36 1.64 -18.05
C VAL A 141 -27.96 1.25 -19.38
N ARG A 142 -28.05 -0.04 -19.67
CA ARG A 142 -28.64 -0.54 -20.91
C ARG A 142 -30.06 -0.98 -20.64
N THR A 143 -31.03 -0.38 -21.31
CA THR A 143 -32.42 -0.85 -21.31
C THR A 143 -32.61 -1.81 -22.48
N THR A 144 -33.35 -2.91 -22.28
CA THR A 144 -33.77 -3.77 -23.40
C THR A 144 -35.27 -3.63 -23.62
N GLY A 145 -35.68 -3.54 -24.88
CA GLY A 145 -37.08 -3.33 -25.26
C GLY A 145 -37.51 -1.87 -25.14
N GLN A 146 -38.82 -1.61 -25.06
CA GLN A 146 -39.40 -0.27 -24.97
C GLN A 146 -39.47 0.26 -23.51
N VAL A 147 -38.41 0.03 -22.73
CA VAL A 147 -38.35 0.50 -21.34
C VAL A 147 -37.70 1.89 -21.29
N SER A 148 -38.50 2.91 -20.95
CA SER A 148 -38.01 4.26 -20.67
C SER A 148 -37.76 4.44 -19.18
N LEU A 149 -36.55 4.85 -18.79
CA LEU A 149 -36.21 5.17 -17.40
C LEU A 149 -36.24 6.69 -17.18
N PRO A 150 -36.81 7.17 -16.07
CA PRO A 150 -36.64 8.56 -15.66
C PRO A 150 -35.17 8.85 -15.33
N ASP A 151 -34.73 10.10 -15.56
CA ASP A 151 -33.35 10.54 -15.33
C ASP A 151 -32.83 10.20 -13.93
N TYR A 152 -33.66 10.34 -12.89
CA TYR A 152 -33.23 10.04 -11.51
C TYR A 152 -32.94 8.55 -11.28
N VAL A 153 -33.62 7.65 -12.00
CA VAL A 153 -33.38 6.20 -11.97
C VAL A 153 -32.12 5.88 -12.75
N GLU A 154 -32.00 6.42 -13.96
CA GLU A 154 -30.83 6.21 -14.80
C GLU A 154 -29.56 6.74 -14.12
N ASN A 155 -29.60 7.95 -13.55
CA ASN A 155 -28.48 8.55 -12.83
C ASN A 155 -28.09 7.74 -11.59
N ALA A 156 -29.07 7.16 -10.86
CA ALA A 156 -28.77 6.28 -9.74
C ALA A 156 -28.14 4.96 -10.19
N LEU A 157 -28.61 4.38 -11.30
CA LEU A 157 -28.07 3.14 -11.84
C LEU A 157 -26.71 3.36 -12.54
N LYS A 158 -26.42 4.54 -13.11
CA LYS A 158 -25.12 4.90 -13.70
C LYS A 158 -23.96 4.83 -12.70
N LEU A 159 -24.28 4.88 -11.41
CA LEU A 159 -23.31 4.64 -10.34
C LEU A 159 -22.80 3.18 -10.38
N GLY A 160 -23.61 2.23 -10.85
CA GLY A 160 -23.24 0.84 -11.03
C GLY A 160 -23.41 -0.03 -9.78
N PRO A 161 -23.29 -1.37 -9.90
CA PRO A 161 -23.54 -2.33 -8.83
C PRO A 161 -22.54 -2.24 -7.69
N LYS A 162 -21.38 -1.61 -7.93
CA LYS A 162 -20.33 -1.39 -6.92
C LYS A 162 -20.48 -0.08 -6.15
N PHE A 163 -21.42 0.79 -6.52
CA PHE A 163 -21.84 1.85 -5.61
C PHE A 163 -22.75 1.22 -4.56
N ALA A 164 -22.11 0.57 -3.59
CA ALA A 164 -22.72 0.37 -2.30
C ALA A 164 -23.05 1.77 -1.78
N VAL A 165 -24.34 2.10 -1.73
CA VAL A 165 -24.77 3.28 -0.99
C VAL A 165 -24.27 3.06 0.42
N GLU A 166 -23.32 3.90 0.84
CA GLU A 166 -22.67 3.76 2.13
C GLU A 166 -23.77 3.66 3.21
N PRO A 167 -23.74 2.63 4.06
CA PRO A 167 -24.81 2.39 5.01
C PRO A 167 -24.97 3.64 5.88
N ARG A 168 -26.22 4.06 6.09
CA ARG A 168 -26.60 5.25 6.87
C ARG A 168 -26.45 5.00 8.36
N LEU A 169 -25.26 4.59 8.78
CA LEU A 169 -24.94 4.30 10.16
C LEU A 169 -24.16 5.49 10.71
N SER A 170 -24.56 5.99 11.87
CA SER A 170 -23.77 6.93 12.66
C SER A 170 -22.36 6.37 12.93
N ALA A 171 -21.39 7.22 13.28
CA ALA A 171 -20.03 6.76 13.59
C ALA A 171 -20.00 5.66 14.68
N PRO A 172 -20.80 5.74 15.76
CA PRO A 172 -20.92 4.66 16.74
C PRO A 172 -21.46 3.34 16.15
N GLU A 173 -22.47 3.42 15.28
CA GLU A 173 -23.04 2.23 14.63
C GLU A 173 -22.07 1.58 13.65
N LEU A 174 -21.31 2.39 12.88
CA LEU A 174 -20.23 1.89 12.03
C LEU A 174 -19.15 1.19 12.86
N LEU A 175 -18.76 1.77 13.99
CA LEU A 175 -17.77 1.15 14.88
C LEU A 175 -18.31 -0.18 15.47
N SER A 176 -19.58 -0.23 15.83
CA SER A 176 -20.26 -1.45 16.27
C SER A 176 -20.25 -2.53 15.17
N LEU A 177 -20.51 -2.14 13.92
CA LEU A 177 -20.44 -3.02 12.76
C LEU A 177 -19.01 -3.54 12.53
N VAL A 178 -18.00 -2.69 12.59
CA VAL A 178 -16.58 -3.08 12.46
C VAL A 178 -16.20 -4.10 13.52
N ARG A 179 -16.61 -3.89 14.79
CA ARG A 179 -16.37 -4.86 15.88
C ARG A 179 -17.06 -6.19 15.64
N ARG A 180 -18.27 -6.19 15.07
CA ARG A 180 -19.00 -7.42 14.74
C ARG A 180 -18.30 -8.18 13.63
N ILE A 181 -17.91 -7.50 12.56
CA ILE A 181 -17.17 -8.08 11.44
C ILE A 181 -15.84 -8.66 11.92
N SER A 182 -15.09 -7.94 12.74
CA SER A 182 -13.79 -8.42 13.24
C SER A 182 -13.92 -9.66 14.13
N LYS A 183 -15.03 -9.82 14.87
CA LYS A 183 -15.29 -11.03 15.67
C LYS A 183 -15.61 -12.26 14.82
N CYS A 184 -16.16 -12.06 13.62
CA CYS A 184 -16.46 -13.13 12.67
C CYS A 184 -15.30 -13.39 11.69
N ALA A 185 -14.23 -12.59 11.74
CA ALA A 185 -13.09 -12.76 10.86
C ALA A 185 -12.21 -13.95 11.31
N PRO A 186 -11.55 -14.66 10.39
CA PRO A 186 -10.61 -15.73 10.72
C PRO A 186 -9.49 -15.28 11.68
N GLU A 187 -8.94 -16.22 12.45
CA GLU A 187 -7.80 -15.95 13.33
C GLU A 187 -6.63 -15.34 12.54
N GLY A 188 -6.15 -14.18 13.00
CA GLY A 188 -5.10 -13.40 12.32
C GLY A 188 -5.61 -12.26 11.42
N GLU A 189 -6.88 -12.26 10.99
CA GLU A 189 -7.43 -11.16 10.17
C GLU A 189 -8.18 -10.09 10.98
N ALA A 190 -8.58 -10.40 12.21
CA ALA A 190 -9.36 -9.49 13.06
C ALA A 190 -8.75 -8.07 13.19
N ASN A 191 -7.43 -7.98 13.45
CA ASN A 191 -6.73 -6.69 13.58
C ASN A 191 -6.75 -5.89 12.27
N ARG A 192 -6.65 -6.58 11.13
CA ARG A 192 -6.74 -5.95 9.82
C ARG A 192 -8.15 -5.41 9.57
N CYS A 193 -9.20 -6.20 9.87
CA CYS A 193 -10.59 -5.75 9.76
C CYS A 193 -10.86 -4.51 10.62
N ILE A 194 -10.35 -4.47 11.85
CA ILE A 194 -10.47 -3.30 12.74
C ILE A 194 -9.76 -2.10 12.12
N SER A 195 -8.50 -2.25 11.69
CA SER A 195 -7.73 -1.17 11.11
C SER A 195 -8.38 -0.60 9.85
N GLU A 196 -8.84 -1.46 8.94
CA GLU A 196 -9.53 -1.04 7.72
C GLU A 196 -10.88 -0.37 8.04
N GLY A 197 -11.62 -0.90 9.02
CA GLY A 197 -12.90 -0.35 9.45
C GLY A 197 -12.78 1.04 10.09
N VAL A 198 -11.77 1.26 10.94
CA VAL A 198 -11.47 2.57 11.52
C VAL A 198 -11.08 3.57 10.44
N ASP A 199 -10.26 3.15 9.47
CA ASP A 199 -9.88 3.95 8.31
C ASP A 199 -11.09 4.45 7.50
N VAL A 200 -12.12 3.61 7.33
CA VAL A 200 -13.37 3.99 6.67
C VAL A 200 -14.13 5.05 7.49
N ILE A 201 -14.24 4.84 8.81
CA ILE A 201 -14.91 5.78 9.72
C ILE A 201 -14.23 7.16 9.68
N SER A 202 -12.90 7.20 9.70
CA SER A 202 -12.13 8.46 9.67
C SER A 202 -12.25 9.22 8.36
N ARG A 203 -12.56 8.53 7.25
CA ARG A 203 -12.72 9.15 5.92
C ARG A 203 -14.17 9.49 5.58
N LYS A 204 -15.11 9.17 6.47
CA LYS A 204 -16.53 9.38 6.24
C LYS A 204 -16.82 10.87 6.06
N ASN A 205 -17.07 11.28 4.83
CA ASN A 205 -17.51 12.63 4.52
C ASN A 205 -19.00 12.77 4.86
N ILE A 206 -19.31 13.62 5.82
CA ILE A 206 -20.68 13.86 6.31
C ILE A 206 -21.61 14.46 5.23
N GLY A 207 -21.06 14.94 4.11
CA GLY A 207 -21.79 15.66 3.06
C GLY A 207 -22.09 14.89 1.76
N ALA A 208 -21.98 13.55 1.71
CA ALA A 208 -22.25 12.83 0.46
C ALA A 208 -23.72 12.99 0.00
N SER A 209 -23.92 13.38 -1.26
CA SER A 209 -25.25 13.55 -1.87
C SER A 209 -26.07 12.27 -1.80
N ARG A 210 -27.34 12.39 -1.42
CA ARG A 210 -28.25 11.26 -1.20
C ARG A 210 -28.74 10.72 -2.55
N VAL A 211 -28.34 9.49 -2.89
CA VAL A 211 -28.99 8.73 -3.97
C VAL A 211 -30.37 8.29 -3.48
N PRO A 212 -31.48 8.59 -4.19
CA PRO A 212 -32.83 8.28 -3.75
C PRO A 212 -33.20 6.80 -4.00
N VAL A 213 -32.44 5.87 -3.40
CA VAL A 213 -32.56 4.42 -3.63
C VAL A 213 -33.99 3.91 -3.42
N SER A 214 -34.68 4.36 -2.37
CA SER A 214 -36.05 3.95 -2.10
C SER A 214 -36.99 4.30 -3.25
N ARG A 215 -36.86 5.51 -3.81
CA ARG A 215 -37.66 5.97 -4.96
C ARG A 215 -37.35 5.15 -6.21
N VAL A 216 -36.08 4.83 -6.44
CA VAL A 216 -35.63 3.97 -7.55
C VAL A 216 -36.24 2.57 -7.44
N VAL A 217 -36.16 1.96 -6.26
CA VAL A 217 -36.74 0.63 -6.00
C VAL A 217 -38.26 0.64 -6.19
N SER A 218 -38.97 1.65 -5.66
CA SER A 218 -40.41 1.77 -5.84
C SER A 218 -40.80 1.91 -7.31
N PHE A 219 -40.05 2.69 -8.09
CA PHE A 219 -40.28 2.83 -9.52
C PHE A 219 -40.09 1.52 -10.28
N LEU A 220 -38.97 0.83 -10.02
CA LEU A 220 -38.67 -0.46 -10.66
C LEU A 220 -39.75 -1.51 -10.36
N LYS A 221 -40.25 -1.54 -9.12
CA LYS A 221 -41.38 -2.41 -8.73
C LYS A 221 -42.67 -2.02 -9.43
N GLN A 222 -43.02 -0.75 -9.42
CA GLN A 222 -44.27 -0.25 -10.04
C GLN A 222 -44.32 -0.55 -11.54
N LYS A 223 -43.18 -0.45 -12.23
CA LYS A 223 -43.06 -0.73 -13.66
C LYS A 223 -42.74 -2.19 -13.99
N ARG A 224 -42.70 -3.08 -12.97
CA ARG A 224 -42.35 -4.50 -13.14
C ARG A 224 -41.06 -4.66 -13.95
N LEU A 225 -40.02 -3.93 -13.53
CA LEU A 225 -38.70 -3.97 -14.16
C LEU A 225 -37.74 -4.84 -13.35
N CYS A 226 -36.94 -5.62 -14.06
CA CYS A 226 -35.86 -6.43 -13.52
C CYS A 226 -34.53 -5.73 -13.80
N VAL A 227 -33.67 -5.62 -12.78
CA VAL A 227 -32.32 -5.03 -12.92
C VAL A 227 -31.28 -6.11 -12.69
N LEU A 228 -30.45 -6.36 -13.70
CA LEU A 228 -29.37 -7.35 -13.66
C LEU A 228 -28.00 -6.63 -13.68
N PRO A 229 -27.02 -7.07 -12.87
CA PRO A 229 -25.65 -6.56 -12.96
C PRO A 229 -24.99 -7.02 -14.26
N ALA A 230 -24.26 -6.13 -14.93
CA ALA A 230 -23.44 -6.47 -16.09
C ALA A 230 -22.03 -6.90 -15.65
N ASP A 231 -21.69 -8.18 -15.83
CA ASP A 231 -20.48 -8.82 -15.27
C ASP A 231 -19.16 -8.12 -15.61
N LYS A 232 -19.00 -7.64 -16.85
CA LYS A 232 -17.69 -7.19 -17.36
C LYS A 232 -17.49 -5.67 -17.31
N GLU A 233 -18.56 -4.89 -17.47
CA GLU A 233 -18.47 -3.43 -17.59
C GLU A 233 -18.87 -2.68 -16.31
N GLY A 234 -19.39 -3.39 -15.30
CA GLY A 234 -19.79 -2.75 -14.04
C GLY A 234 -21.01 -1.83 -14.18
N GLY A 235 -21.91 -2.15 -15.10
CA GLY A 235 -23.20 -1.46 -15.29
C GLY A 235 -24.40 -2.28 -14.85
N PHE A 236 -25.59 -1.79 -15.20
CA PHE A 236 -26.85 -2.51 -15.04
C PHE A 236 -27.55 -2.67 -16.37
N VAL A 237 -28.22 -3.81 -16.53
CA VAL A 237 -29.17 -4.05 -17.60
C VAL A 237 -30.57 -4.02 -16.99
N VAL A 238 -31.46 -3.19 -17.54
CA VAL A 238 -32.86 -3.10 -17.10
C VAL A 238 -33.76 -3.74 -18.14
N LEU A 239 -34.51 -4.75 -17.70
CA LEU A 239 -35.38 -5.59 -18.51
C LEU A 239 -36.82 -5.47 -18.01
N GLY A 240 -37.80 -5.77 -18.85
CA GLY A 240 -39.16 -6.09 -18.38
C GLY A 240 -39.15 -7.37 -17.53
N GLU A 241 -40.06 -7.49 -16.57
CA GLU A 241 -40.14 -8.64 -15.66
C GLU A 241 -40.18 -9.98 -16.40
N GLU A 242 -41.05 -10.11 -17.40
CA GLU A 242 -41.21 -11.36 -18.16
C GLU A 242 -39.91 -11.76 -18.86
N THR A 243 -39.27 -10.81 -19.54
CA THR A 243 -37.98 -11.03 -20.22
C THR A 243 -36.88 -11.39 -19.21
N GLY A 244 -36.84 -10.70 -18.07
CA GLY A 244 -35.88 -10.97 -16.99
C GLY A 244 -36.05 -12.38 -16.41
N GLN A 245 -37.29 -12.80 -16.13
CA GLN A 245 -37.57 -14.14 -15.64
C GLN A 245 -37.20 -15.22 -16.65
N VAL A 246 -37.51 -15.04 -17.93
CA VAL A 246 -37.13 -15.98 -19.00
C VAL A 246 -35.61 -16.10 -19.09
N LEU A 247 -34.88 -14.98 -19.05
CA LEU A 247 -33.41 -15.00 -19.07
C LEU A 247 -32.82 -15.70 -17.85
N LEU A 248 -33.31 -15.41 -16.64
CA LEU A 248 -32.82 -16.05 -15.41
C LEU A 248 -33.07 -17.57 -15.43
N ARG A 249 -34.25 -18.02 -15.89
CA ARG A 249 -34.54 -19.45 -16.07
C ARG A 249 -33.62 -20.10 -17.09
N ARG A 250 -33.37 -19.46 -18.23
CA ARG A 250 -32.45 -19.95 -19.27
C ARG A 250 -31.01 -20.06 -18.79
N LEU A 251 -30.60 -19.17 -17.90
CA LEU A 251 -29.27 -19.22 -17.26
C LEU A 251 -29.19 -20.24 -16.11
N GLY A 252 -30.28 -20.95 -15.79
CA GLY A 252 -30.33 -21.89 -14.68
C GLY A 252 -30.29 -21.21 -13.30
N ILE A 253 -30.57 -19.92 -13.23
CA ILE A 253 -30.59 -19.15 -11.97
C ILE A 253 -32.00 -19.24 -11.39
N ASN A 254 -32.22 -20.22 -10.53
CA ASN A 254 -33.47 -20.36 -9.79
C ASN A 254 -33.47 -19.41 -8.59
N LEU A 255 -34.20 -18.29 -8.71
CA LEU A 255 -34.53 -17.45 -7.56
C LEU A 255 -35.76 -18.06 -6.87
N PRO A 256 -35.67 -18.50 -5.60
CA PRO A 256 -36.82 -19.07 -4.90
C PRO A 256 -37.94 -18.03 -4.76
N GLY A 257 -39.18 -18.52 -4.90
CA GLY A 257 -40.50 -17.87 -4.88
C GLY A 257 -40.60 -16.38 -4.47
N HIS A 258 -41.33 -15.61 -5.27
CA HIS A 258 -41.80 -14.23 -5.01
C HIS A 258 -40.75 -13.18 -4.59
N THR A 259 -39.46 -13.46 -4.71
CA THR A 259 -38.42 -12.43 -4.57
C THR A 259 -38.33 -11.61 -5.87
N MET A 260 -39.41 -10.90 -6.17
CA MET A 260 -39.48 -9.85 -7.20
C MET A 260 -38.52 -8.72 -6.82
N ALA A 261 -37.29 -8.77 -7.35
CA ALA A 261 -36.32 -7.67 -7.50
C ALA A 261 -36.40 -6.51 -6.48
N THR A 262 -36.57 -6.78 -5.18
CA THR A 262 -35.70 -6.11 -4.21
C THR A 262 -34.34 -6.66 -4.55
N LEU A 263 -33.45 -5.80 -5.07
CA LEU A 263 -32.00 -5.98 -5.15
C LEU A 263 -31.60 -7.42 -4.84
N ALA A 264 -31.15 -8.22 -5.82
CA ALA A 264 -30.39 -9.43 -5.49
C ALA A 264 -29.50 -9.08 -4.30
N VAL A 265 -29.85 -9.64 -3.14
CA VAL A 265 -29.53 -9.05 -1.83
C VAL A 265 -28.06 -8.67 -1.88
N PRO A 266 -27.66 -7.39 -1.66
CA PRO A 266 -26.25 -7.07 -1.62
C PRO A 266 -25.68 -8.03 -0.60
N ILE A 267 -24.74 -8.89 -0.99
CA ILE A 267 -24.20 -10.01 -0.20
C ILE A 267 -24.06 -9.57 1.27
N THR A 268 -25.14 -9.70 2.02
CA THR A 268 -25.17 -9.61 3.46
C THR A 268 -25.02 -11.05 3.81
N VAL A 269 -23.83 -11.37 4.30
CA VAL A 269 -23.43 -12.63 4.89
C VAL A 269 -24.65 -13.29 5.53
N SER A 270 -25.29 -14.16 4.75
CA SER A 270 -26.23 -15.14 5.26
C SER A 270 -25.36 -16.17 5.96
N SER A 271 -25.68 -16.47 7.21
CA SER A 271 -24.89 -17.31 8.11
C SER A 271 -24.75 -18.78 7.66
N ASN A 272 -25.28 -19.18 6.50
CA ASN A 272 -25.37 -20.59 6.09
C ASN A 272 -25.08 -20.82 4.59
N LEU A 273 -23.92 -20.41 4.07
CA LEU A 273 -23.47 -20.82 2.72
C LEU A 273 -22.17 -21.61 2.79
N LEU A 274 -22.30 -22.94 2.66
CA LEU A 274 -21.23 -23.87 2.31
C LEU A 274 -20.76 -23.58 0.87
N ILE A 275 -19.47 -23.26 0.73
CA ILE A 275 -18.79 -23.08 -0.56
C ILE A 275 -18.14 -24.44 -0.91
N PRO A 276 -18.44 -25.07 -2.07
CA PRO A 276 -17.69 -26.24 -2.51
C PRO A 276 -16.28 -25.84 -3.01
N PRO A 277 -15.25 -26.68 -2.84
CA PRO A 277 -13.89 -26.36 -3.24
C PRO A 277 -13.73 -26.37 -4.77
N LEU A 278 -12.91 -25.44 -5.27
CA LEU A 278 -12.44 -25.39 -6.66
C LEU A 278 -11.35 -26.46 -6.92
N PRO A 279 -11.22 -26.98 -8.15
CA PRO A 279 -10.31 -28.07 -8.46
C PRO A 279 -8.85 -27.64 -8.52
N GLU A 280 -7.97 -28.45 -7.92
CA GLU A 280 -6.52 -28.34 -8.04
C GLU A 280 -6.06 -28.74 -9.44
N ASN A 281 -5.26 -27.89 -10.10
CA ASN A 281 -4.49 -28.28 -11.28
C ASN A 281 -3.20 -27.46 -11.35
N THR A 282 -2.05 -28.09 -11.10
CA THR A 282 -0.76 -27.68 -11.67
C THR A 282 0.13 -28.90 -11.93
N HIS A 283 0.51 -29.08 -13.20
CA HIS A 283 1.33 -30.17 -13.73
C HIS A 283 2.84 -29.94 -13.45
N PRO A 284 3.60 -31.00 -13.08
CA PRO A 284 4.99 -30.89 -12.58
C PRO A 284 6.06 -30.46 -13.60
N GLU A 285 5.78 -30.46 -14.90
CA GLU A 285 6.81 -30.17 -15.92
C GLU A 285 7.24 -28.70 -16.02
N HIS A 286 6.45 -27.76 -15.51
CA HIS A 286 6.76 -26.32 -15.59
C HIS A 286 7.99 -25.89 -14.76
N ASN A 287 8.42 -26.72 -13.80
CA ASN A 287 9.56 -26.42 -12.93
C ASN A 287 10.92 -26.79 -13.55
N ARG A 288 10.96 -27.63 -14.60
CA ARG A 288 12.23 -28.12 -15.18
C ARG A 288 12.84 -27.10 -16.14
N THR A 289 12.02 -26.46 -16.98
CA THR A 289 12.44 -25.45 -17.97
C THR A 289 13.00 -24.17 -17.32
N ARG A 290 12.57 -23.88 -16.08
CA ARG A 290 13.00 -22.67 -15.35
C ARG A 290 14.45 -22.74 -14.86
N ARG A 291 14.96 -23.95 -14.56
CA ARG A 291 16.31 -24.12 -13.99
C ARG A 291 17.43 -24.02 -15.03
N VAL A 292 17.13 -24.28 -16.31
CA VAL A 292 18.12 -24.26 -17.40
C VAL A 292 18.48 -22.83 -17.84
N ILE A 293 17.50 -21.91 -17.80
CA ILE A 293 17.69 -20.50 -18.19
C ILE A 293 18.48 -19.70 -17.13
N GLU A 294 18.47 -20.16 -15.88
CA GLU A 294 19.13 -19.49 -14.75
C GLU A 294 20.65 -19.70 -14.74
N LEU A 295 21.14 -20.78 -15.35
CA LEU A 295 22.56 -21.12 -15.45
C LEU A 295 23.29 -20.36 -16.59
N ALA A 296 22.61 -20.13 -17.71
CA ALA A 296 23.19 -19.46 -18.87
C ALA A 296 23.50 -17.96 -18.63
N ASN A 297 22.76 -17.32 -17.72
CA ASN A 297 22.89 -15.88 -17.45
C ASN A 297 24.02 -15.52 -16.45
N ARG A 298 24.65 -16.52 -15.80
CA ARG A 298 25.67 -16.27 -14.77
C ARG A 298 27.09 -16.08 -15.31
N VAL A 299 27.38 -16.48 -16.55
CA VAL A 299 28.77 -16.59 -17.05
C VAL A 299 29.21 -15.37 -17.88
N GLY A 300 28.28 -14.57 -18.44
CA GLY A 300 28.62 -13.58 -19.48
C GLY A 300 28.93 -12.14 -19.04
N MET A 301 28.89 -11.76 -17.76
CA MET A 301 28.76 -10.36 -17.32
C MET A 301 29.91 -9.83 -16.43
N LEU A 302 31.14 -10.34 -16.60
CA LEU A 302 32.24 -10.06 -15.67
C LEU A 302 33.26 -8.98 -16.10
N VAL A 303 33.23 -8.42 -17.33
CA VAL A 303 34.42 -7.70 -17.85
C VAL A 303 34.26 -6.17 -18.05
N LEU A 304 33.10 -5.55 -17.82
CA LEU A 304 32.87 -4.15 -18.28
C LEU A 304 32.45 -3.10 -17.22
N TRP A 305 32.58 -3.38 -15.91
CA TRP A 305 31.84 -2.64 -14.87
C TRP A 305 32.61 -1.68 -13.94
N GLN A 306 33.92 -1.49 -14.08
CA GLN A 306 34.69 -0.77 -13.05
C GLN A 306 34.61 0.78 -13.09
N SER A 307 34.26 1.42 -14.22
CA SER A 307 34.57 2.86 -14.41
C SER A 307 33.41 3.85 -14.26
N VAL A 308 32.17 3.40 -14.00
CA VAL A 308 30.97 4.28 -14.09
C VAL A 308 30.38 4.67 -12.73
N LEU A 309 30.84 4.07 -11.63
CA LEU A 309 30.18 4.21 -10.32
C LEU A 309 30.59 5.43 -9.49
N ASP A 310 31.70 6.11 -9.79
CA ASP A 310 32.20 7.20 -8.92
C ASP A 310 31.49 8.56 -9.10
N ILE A 311 30.73 8.77 -10.19
CA ILE A 311 30.31 10.14 -10.58
C ILE A 311 28.91 10.51 -10.06
N MET A 312 28.02 9.56 -9.75
CA MET A 312 26.60 9.87 -9.50
C MET A 312 26.16 9.92 -8.03
N PHE A 313 26.96 9.40 -7.09
CA PHE A 313 26.60 9.38 -5.67
C PHE A 313 27.04 10.62 -4.87
N PHE A 314 27.93 11.45 -5.44
CA PHE A 314 28.57 12.54 -4.70
C PHE A 314 27.66 13.76 -4.50
N SER A 315 26.80 14.13 -5.46
CA SER A 315 26.07 15.42 -5.39
C SER A 315 24.91 15.43 -4.37
N ALA A 316 24.04 14.42 -4.39
CA ALA A 316 22.89 14.34 -3.46
C ALA A 316 23.32 14.09 -2.00
N PHE A 317 24.48 13.47 -1.79
CA PHE A 317 25.06 13.25 -0.47
C PHE A 317 25.61 14.54 0.14
N VAL A 318 26.27 15.39 -0.66
CA VAL A 318 26.84 16.66 -0.21
C VAL A 318 25.73 17.62 0.26
N ASP A 319 24.62 17.72 -0.46
CA ASP A 319 23.51 18.63 -0.09
C ASP A 319 22.83 18.21 1.22
N TRP A 320 22.63 16.91 1.42
CA TRP A 320 22.08 16.39 2.67
C TRP A 320 23.06 16.55 3.85
N TRP A 321 24.35 16.29 3.64
CA TRP A 321 25.41 16.46 4.65
C TRP A 321 25.58 17.92 5.09
N VAL A 322 25.55 18.86 4.15
CA VAL A 322 25.61 20.30 4.43
C VAL A 322 24.40 20.76 5.25
N THR A 323 23.23 20.17 5.01
CA THR A 323 22.00 20.50 5.75
C THR A 323 22.05 19.95 7.18
N GLN A 324 22.54 18.73 7.38
CA GLN A 324 22.67 18.13 8.71
C GLN A 324 23.76 18.78 9.57
N THR A 325 24.91 19.14 8.98
CA THR A 325 26.00 19.83 9.71
C THR A 325 25.62 21.25 10.15
N LYS A 326 24.75 21.94 9.40
CA LYS A 326 24.14 23.21 9.84
C LYS A 326 23.18 23.01 11.01
N TYR A 327 22.38 21.94 10.99
CA TYR A 327 21.42 21.64 12.06
C TYR A 327 22.11 21.26 13.38
N THR A 328 23.16 20.44 13.32
CA THR A 328 23.94 20.07 14.52
C THR A 328 24.74 21.24 15.07
N ARG A 329 25.35 22.10 14.24
CA ARG A 329 26.02 23.32 14.71
C ARG A 329 25.05 24.33 15.35
N ALA A 330 23.83 24.46 14.83
CA ALA A 330 22.80 25.31 15.42
C ALA A 330 22.30 24.77 16.76
N HIS A 331 22.17 23.46 16.89
CA HIS A 331 21.84 22.80 18.14
C HIS A 331 22.96 22.98 19.17
N ASP A 332 24.23 22.81 18.77
CA ASP A 332 25.39 22.90 19.67
C ASP A 332 25.68 24.32 20.18
N ARG A 333 25.42 25.37 19.38
CA ARG A 333 25.47 26.77 19.84
C ARG A 333 24.38 27.11 20.87
N ARG A 334 23.23 26.44 20.81
CA ARG A 334 22.12 26.64 21.75
C ARG A 334 22.40 26.06 23.14
N TRP A 335 23.34 25.13 23.24
CA TRP A 335 23.77 24.53 24.50
C TRP A 335 24.99 25.23 25.11
N ARG A 336 25.91 25.79 24.31
CA ARG A 336 27.02 26.60 24.83
C ARG A 336 26.60 27.96 25.40
N GLY A 337 25.45 28.51 24.98
CA GLY A 337 24.94 29.78 25.50
C GLY A 337 24.22 29.70 26.85
N ARG A 338 24.11 28.52 27.49
CA ARG A 338 23.29 28.33 28.70
C ARG A 338 23.99 27.68 29.89
N GLY A 339 25.32 27.57 29.89
CA GLY A 339 26.04 26.84 30.94
C GLY A 339 27.44 27.37 31.27
N PHE A 340 27.62 28.70 31.35
CA PHE A 340 28.92 29.26 31.74
C PHE A 340 28.84 30.60 32.49
N TRP A 341 27.84 30.78 33.37
CA TRP A 341 27.75 31.96 34.25
C TRP A 341 27.30 31.64 35.69
N GLU A 342 27.35 30.39 36.13
CA GLU A 342 26.77 30.01 37.43
C GLU A 342 27.69 29.15 38.33
N ILE A 343 29.02 29.24 38.14
CA ILE A 343 30.00 28.53 39.00
C ILE A 343 30.98 29.46 39.73
N ASP A 344 31.02 30.77 39.44
CA ASP A 344 31.94 31.70 40.14
C ASP A 344 31.34 32.44 41.35
N ALA A 345 30.11 32.12 41.79
CA ALA A 345 29.45 32.82 42.90
C ALA A 345 29.56 32.15 44.28
N LEU A 346 30.29 31.03 44.43
CA LEU A 346 30.32 30.27 45.70
C LEU A 346 31.73 30.06 46.32
N SER A 347 32.72 30.89 45.97
CA SER A 347 34.07 30.83 46.58
C SER A 347 34.40 31.95 47.59
N HIS A 348 33.41 32.68 48.10
CA HIS A 348 33.62 33.69 49.15
C HIS A 348 32.63 33.54 50.32
N ARG A 349 32.81 32.51 51.14
CA ARG A 349 32.50 32.60 52.58
C ARG A 349 33.64 31.97 53.37
N GLY A 350 34.57 32.82 53.76
CA GLY A 350 35.63 32.50 54.69
C GLY A 350 35.06 32.23 56.08
N ILE A 351 35.60 31.19 56.69
CA ILE A 351 35.57 30.92 58.12
C ILE A 351 36.64 31.84 58.75
N GLY A 352 36.28 32.52 59.84
CA GLY A 352 37.23 33.29 60.65
C GLY A 352 36.59 33.89 61.90
N TRP A 353 36.69 33.12 63.00
CA TRP A 353 36.54 33.45 64.43
C TRP A 353 35.21 34.02 64.94
#